data_AF-A0A957M2G8-F1
#
_entry.id   AF-A0A957M2G8-F1
#
_cell.length_a   1.000
_cell.length_b   1.000
_cell.length_c   1.000
_cell.angle_alpha   90.00
_cell.angle_beta   90.00
_cell.angle_gamma   90.00
#
_symmetry.space_group_name_H-M   'P 1'
#
loop_
_entity.id
_entity.type
_entity.pdbx_description
1 polymer ?
#
loop_
_entity_poly.entity_id
_entity_poly.type
_entity_poly.pdbx_seq_one_letter_code
_entity_poly.pdbx_strand_id
1 'polypeptide(L)' 'EHFYAELDQRFPGVRARYEQRFGGAYSAQSPNAPALEALFTELAARFRLARTVAPYRAPGPEQLALL' A
#
# COMPACT_ATOMS: atom_id res chain seq x y z
N GLU A 1 -17.57 -9.42 -15.36
CA GLU A 1 -17.33 -8.29 -16.29
C GLU A 1 -18.02 -6.97 -15.92
N HIS A 2 -19.08 -6.95 -15.10
CA HIS A 2 -19.82 -5.71 -14.72
C HIS A 2 -18.97 -4.58 -14.11
N PHE A 3 -17.99 -4.90 -13.27
CA PHE A 3 -17.15 -3.89 -12.62
C PHE A 3 -16.43 -2.99 -13.63
N TYR A 4 -15.82 -3.57 -14.67
CA TYR A 4 -15.09 -2.80 -15.67
C TYR A 4 -16.02 -2.03 -16.62
N ALA A 5 -17.23 -2.55 -16.88
CA ALA A 5 -18.23 -1.86 -17.70
C ALA A 5 -18.77 -0.60 -17.01
N GLU A 6 -19.07 -0.67 -15.71
CA GLU A 6 -19.45 0.53 -14.93
C GLU A 6 -18.27 1.49 -14.76
N LEU A 7 -17.05 0.97 -14.58
CA LEU A 7 -15.85 1.79 -14.48
C LEU A 7 -15.63 2.60 -15.77
N ASP A 8 -15.76 1.99 -16.95
CA ASP A 8 -15.62 2.70 -18.22
C ASP A 8 -16.78 3.66 -18.50
N GLN A 9 -18.01 3.34 -18.06
CA GLN A 9 -19.12 4.30 -18.17
C GLN A 9 -18.87 5.57 -17.36
N ARG A 10 -18.37 5.42 -16.12
CA ARG A 10 -18.13 6.55 -15.22
C ARG A 10 -16.80 7.25 -15.49
N PHE A 11 -15.82 6.51 -16.00
CA PHE A 11 -14.46 6.97 -16.27
C PHE A 11 -13.96 6.45 -17.63
N PRO A 12 -14.45 7.03 -18.75
CA PRO A 12 -14.14 6.55 -20.09
C PRO A 12 -12.64 6.49 -20.36
N GLY A 13 -12.17 5.32 -20.81
CA GLY A 13 -10.77 5.10 -21.22
C GLY A 13 -9.80 4.78 -20.08
N VAL A 14 -10.27 4.70 -18.83
CA VAL A 14 -9.43 4.26 -17.70
C VAL A 14 -9.02 2.81 -17.87
N ARG A 15 -9.94 1.91 -18.26
CA ARG A 15 -9.62 0.51 -18.49
C ARG A 15 -8.56 0.33 -19.57
N ALA A 16 -8.73 0.98 -20.72
CA ALA A 16 -7.80 0.88 -21.84
C ALA A 16 -6.38 1.37 -21.46
N ARG A 17 -6.28 2.48 -20.72
CA ARG A 17 -5.00 2.99 -20.21
C ARG A 17 -4.37 2.06 -19.19
N TYR A 18 -5.19 1.45 -18.33
CA TYR A 18 -4.73 0.48 -17.34
C TYR A 18 -4.19 -0.79 -18.03
N GLU A 19 -4.96 -1.36 -18.96
CA GLU A 19 -4.58 -2.56 -19.71
C GLU A 19 -3.32 -2.32 -20.56
N GLN A 20 -3.18 -1.15 -21.20
CA GLN A 20 -1.94 -0.80 -21.92
C GLN A 20 -0.71 -0.72 -21.00
N ARG A 21 -0.88 -0.21 -19.79
CA ARG A 21 0.26 0.06 -18.88
C ARG A 21 0.63 -1.15 -18.03
N PHE A 22 -0.35 -1.93 -17.59
CA PHE A 22 -0.20 -2.99 -16.59
C PHE A 22 -0.66 -4.36 -17.09
N GLY A 23 -1.45 -4.44 -18.17
CA GLY A 23 -1.93 -5.69 -18.74
C GLY A 23 -2.63 -6.56 -17.68
N GLY A 24 -2.17 -7.82 -17.56
CA GLY A 24 -2.63 -8.78 -16.55
C GLY A 24 -1.79 -8.81 -15.27
N ALA A 25 -0.97 -7.78 -15.00
CA ALA A 25 -0.13 -7.76 -13.81
C ALA A 25 -0.98 -7.80 -12.53
N TYR A 26 -0.55 -8.64 -11.58
CA TYR A 26 -1.22 -8.78 -10.28
C TYR A 26 -1.09 -7.50 -9.42
N SER A 27 -0.15 -6.62 -9.73
CA SER A 27 0.03 -5.34 -9.07
C SER A 27 0.26 -4.22 -10.08
N ALA A 28 -0.37 -3.06 -9.82
CA ALA A 28 -0.17 -1.84 -10.57
C ALA A 28 0.64 -0.86 -9.73
N GLN A 29 1.97 -0.87 -9.90
CA GLN A 29 2.86 0.06 -9.21
C GLN A 29 2.67 1.48 -9.77
N SER A 30 2.55 2.47 -8.89
CA SER A 30 2.46 3.86 -9.30
C SER A 30 3.76 4.30 -9.97
N PRO A 31 3.73 4.91 -11.18
CA PRO A 31 4.92 5.46 -11.81
C PRO A 31 5.65 6.50 -10.96
N ASN A 32 4.90 7.21 -10.10
CA ASN A 32 5.42 8.24 -9.22
C ASN A 32 5.81 7.71 -7.83
N ALA A 33 5.77 6.39 -7.61
CA ALA A 33 6.11 5.79 -6.32
C ALA A 33 7.47 6.25 -5.75
N PRO A 34 8.57 6.35 -6.54
CA PRO A 34 9.85 6.80 -6.00
C PRO A 34 9.82 8.25 -5.46
N ALA A 35 9.14 9.14 -6.18
CA ALA A 35 9.01 10.55 -5.78
C ALA A 35 8.15 10.68 -4.52
N LEU A 36 7.08 9.90 -4.42
CA LEU A 36 6.22 9.86 -3.24
C LEU A 36 6.97 9.30 -2.02
N GLU A 37 7.76 8.25 -2.19
CA GLU A 37 8.56 7.67 -1.10
C GLU A 37 9.61 8.67 -0.57
N ALA A 38 10.25 9.42 -1.48
CA ALA A 38 11.19 10.47 -1.10
C ALA A 38 10.51 11.58 -0.29
N LEU A 39 9.37 12.10 -0.78
CA LEU A 39 8.59 13.14 -0.10
C LEU A 39 8.08 12.65 1.27
N PHE A 40 7.55 11.43 1.33
CA PHE A 40 7.09 10.83 2.57
C PHE A 40 8.23 10.70 3.59
N THR A 41 9.40 10.24 3.15
CA THR A 41 10.59 10.11 3.99
C THR A 41 11.02 11.47 4.55
N GLU A 42 11.08 12.50 3.71
CA GLU A 42 11.45 13.86 4.12
C GLU A 42 10.48 14.42 5.16
N LEU A 43 9.17 14.32 4.90
CA LEU A 43 8.15 14.85 5.79
C LEU A 43 8.12 14.08 7.12
N ALA A 44 8.24 12.75 7.08
CA ALA A 44 8.32 11.95 8.30
C ALA A 44 9.51 12.35 9.17
N ALA A 45 10.68 12.58 8.56
CA ALA A 45 11.86 13.08 9.29
C ALA A 45 11.62 14.47 9.88
N ARG A 46 11.06 15.41 9.08
CA ARG A 46 10.75 16.78 9.52
C ARG A 46 9.82 16.83 10.72
N PHE A 47 8.79 15.99 10.71
CA PHE A 47 7.77 15.96 11.76
C PHE A 47 8.03 14.90 12.84
N ARG A 48 9.16 14.19 12.78
CA ARG A 48 9.55 13.11 13.71
C ARG A 48 8.48 12.02 13.83
N LEU A 49 7.88 11.67 12.68
CA LEU A 49 6.92 10.59 12.59
C LEU A 49 7.66 9.26 12.42
N ALA A 50 7.27 8.26 13.20
CA ALA A 50 7.71 6.89 12.97
C ALA A 50 7.12 6.39 11.65
N ARG A 51 7.97 5.82 10.79
CA ARG A 51 7.57 5.24 9.49
C ARG A 51 7.17 3.77 9.61
N THR A 52 7.51 3.14 10.72
CA THR A 52 7.20 1.75 11.00
C THR A 52 6.69 1.64 12.43
N VAL A 53 5.83 0.65 12.65
CA VAL A 53 5.42 0.25 13.99
C VAL A 53 6.50 -0.69 14.53
N ALA A 54 6.91 -0.50 15.78
CA ALA A 54 7.84 -1.42 16.42
C ALA A 54 7.24 -2.84 16.40
N PRO A 55 8.03 -3.88 16.07
CA PRO A 55 7.53 -5.25 16.13
C PRO A 55 6.96 -5.55 17.51
N TYR A 56 5.80 -6.20 17.55
CA TYR A 56 5.23 -6.65 18.81
C TYR A 56 6.21 -7.60 19.51
N ARG A 57 6.53 -7.30 20.77
CA ARG A 57 7.26 -8.20 21.65
C ARG A 57 6.26 -8.79 22.63
N ALA A 58 5.98 -10.09 22.47
CA ALA A 58 5.24 -10.80 23.50
C ALA A 58 6.06 -10.74 24.79
N PRO A 59 5.44 -10.45 25.96
CA PRO A 59 6.06 -10.88 27.20
C PRO A 59 6.33 -12.39 27.07
N GLY A 60 7.54 -12.83 27.43
CA GLY A 60 7.90 -14.25 27.37
C GLY A 60 6.88 -15.11 28.13
N PRO A 61 6.88 -16.44 27.94
CA PRO A 61 5.95 -17.29 28.67
C PRO A 61 6.13 -17.07 30.17
N GLU A 62 5.17 -16.40 30.81
CA GLU A 62 5.06 -16.40 32.25
C GLU A 62 4.60 -17.81 32.62
N GLN A 63 5.56 -18.65 33.01
CA GLN A 63 5.25 -19.99 33.46
C GLN A 63 4.44 -19.87 34.75
N LEU A 64 3.11 -19.98 34.61
CA LEU A 64 2.21 -20.05 35.75
C LEU A 64 2.59 -21.25 36.60
N ALA A 65 2.80 -21.03 37.90
CA ALA A 65 3.03 -22.11 38.84
C ALA A 65 1.78 -23.00 38.89
N LEU A 66 1.95 -24.30 38.65
CA LEU A 66 0.91 -25.28 38.94
C LEU A 66 0.79 -25.37 40.46
N LEU A 67 -0.37 -24.96 41.00
CA LEU A 67 -0.76 -25.17 42.39
C LEU A 67 -1.00 -26.65 42.67
#